data_AF-A0A958Q884-F1
#
_entry.id   AF-A0A958Q884-F1
#
_cell.length_a   1.000
_cell.length_b   1.000
_cell.length_c   1.000
_cell.angle_alpha   90.00
_cell.angle_beta   90.00
_cell.angle_gamma   90.00
#
_symmetry.space_group_name_H-M   'P 1'
#
loop_
_entity.id
_entity.type
_entity.pdbx_description
1 polymer ?
#
loop_
_entity_poly.entity_id
_entity_poly.type
_entity_poly.pdbx_seq_one_letter_code
_entity_poly.pdbx_strand_id
1 'polypeptide(L)'
;MSQPKVEKYSAVVIDNDMQARMRLKAATASVHNFGEVKLVNNFNECLAYLGDRKHVDVVFLANRFSSEDQKKFIQKAKSLDGGQDSAYVIVMGTDSQDSQAVAQNVLIGADGFLLEPFSVDNLLEITRLAARVKRERSFEREAAAIRILVKDVIKQVDRCWFLKRCDFDPSQGFKKLGQICEMFNEFANNSWDAYITVLCDEFNKAPVASGPEKDYQGVSARVKKRMEAKLLADMQAEAEADERRRQLGVD
;
A
#
# COMPACT_ATOMS: atom_id res chain seq x y z
N MET A 1 10.80 32.85 -12.33
CA MET A 1 10.09 32.00 -11.35
C MET A 1 9.01 31.25 -12.10
N SER A 2 9.19 29.94 -12.33
CA SER A 2 8.17 29.10 -12.96
C SER A 2 6.99 28.99 -12.00
N GLN A 3 5.77 29.30 -12.44
CA GLN A 3 4.59 29.06 -11.60
C GLN A 3 4.49 27.56 -11.30
N PRO A 4 4.17 27.17 -10.06
CA PRO A 4 3.98 25.77 -9.71
C PRO A 4 2.88 25.19 -10.60
N LYS A 5 3.21 24.12 -11.33
CA LYS A 5 2.27 23.40 -12.20
C LYS A 5 1.16 22.84 -11.31
N VAL A 6 -0.06 23.36 -11.47
CA VAL A 6 -1.23 22.87 -10.73
C VAL A 6 -1.47 21.41 -11.13
N GLU A 7 -1.34 20.51 -10.17
CA GLU A 7 -1.66 19.09 -10.35
C GLU A 7 -3.17 18.96 -10.58
N LYS A 8 -3.55 18.24 -11.64
CA LYS A 8 -4.95 18.02 -12.00
C LYS A 8 -5.38 16.62 -11.58
N TYR A 9 -6.53 16.53 -10.92
CA TYR A 9 -7.13 15.29 -10.47
C TYR A 9 -7.99 14.67 -11.56
N SER A 10 -7.71 13.42 -11.89
CA SER A 10 -8.54 12.59 -12.75
C SER A 10 -9.71 12.02 -11.94
N ALA A 11 -10.89 11.97 -12.55
CA ALA A 11 -12.09 11.48 -11.89
C ALA A 11 -12.91 10.52 -12.75
N VAL A 12 -13.59 9.59 -12.11
CA VAL A 12 -14.61 8.73 -12.72
C VAL A 12 -15.93 8.95 -12.01
N VAL A 13 -17.02 9.12 -12.75
CA VAL A 13 -18.39 9.22 -12.21
C VAL A 13 -19.18 7.98 -12.60
N ILE A 14 -19.64 7.25 -11.59
CA ILE A 14 -20.51 6.09 -11.71
C ILE A 14 -21.91 6.46 -11.23
N ASP A 15 -22.84 6.59 -12.17
CA ASP A 15 -24.27 6.76 -11.90
C ASP A 15 -25.03 6.10 -13.06
N ASN A 16 -26.19 5.48 -12.85
CA ASN A 16 -27.01 4.96 -13.96
C ASN A 16 -27.84 6.08 -14.65
N ASP A 17 -28.07 7.20 -13.96
CA ASP A 17 -28.78 8.38 -14.45
C ASP A 17 -27.84 9.32 -15.22
N MET A 18 -28.11 9.46 -16.51
CA MET A 18 -27.32 10.31 -17.40
C MET A 18 -27.35 11.79 -16.99
N GLN A 19 -28.48 12.29 -16.50
CA GLN A 19 -28.59 13.70 -16.13
C GLN A 19 -27.73 14.00 -14.90
N ALA A 20 -27.77 13.13 -13.90
CA ALA A 20 -26.92 13.23 -12.71
C ALA A 20 -25.42 13.20 -13.07
N ARG A 21 -24.99 12.26 -13.94
CA ARG A 21 -23.61 12.22 -14.43
C ARG A 21 -23.20 13.54 -15.10
N MET A 22 -24.06 14.08 -15.96
CA MET A 22 -23.78 15.32 -16.68
C MET A 22 -23.75 16.55 -15.76
N ARG A 23 -24.60 16.62 -14.74
CA ARG A 23 -24.56 17.68 -13.71
C ARG A 23 -23.24 17.66 -12.95
N LEU A 24 -22.82 16.49 -12.48
CA LEU A 24 -21.55 16.37 -11.75
C LEU A 24 -20.35 16.69 -12.66
N LYS A 25 -20.37 16.22 -13.92
CA LYS A 25 -19.35 16.59 -14.90
C LYS A 25 -19.27 18.11 -15.11
N ALA A 26 -20.40 18.77 -15.30
CA ALA A 26 -20.45 20.23 -15.45
C ALA A 26 -19.92 20.94 -14.20
N ALA A 27 -20.29 20.46 -12.99
CA ALA A 27 -19.81 21.02 -11.74
C ALA A 27 -18.29 20.83 -11.57
N THR A 28 -17.74 19.64 -11.84
CA THR A 28 -16.29 19.39 -11.80
C THR A 28 -15.53 20.25 -12.82
N ALA A 29 -16.11 20.53 -13.99
CA ALA A 29 -15.49 21.40 -14.99
C ALA A 29 -15.37 22.87 -14.56
N SER A 30 -16.16 23.30 -13.57
CA SER A 30 -16.04 24.64 -12.96
C SER A 30 -14.86 24.76 -11.98
N VAL A 31 -14.27 23.63 -11.58
CA VAL A 31 -13.16 23.56 -10.63
C VAL A 31 -11.86 23.24 -11.38
N HIS A 32 -10.94 24.20 -11.41
CA HIS A 32 -9.69 24.12 -12.18
C HIS A 32 -8.76 22.96 -11.78
N ASN A 33 -8.92 22.42 -10.57
CA ASN A 33 -8.16 21.27 -10.07
C ASN A 33 -8.57 19.95 -10.71
N PHE A 34 -9.77 19.84 -11.31
CA PHE A 34 -10.15 18.62 -12.02
C PHE A 34 -9.59 18.63 -13.46
N GLY A 35 -9.09 17.47 -13.87
CA GLY A 35 -8.58 17.20 -15.21
C GLY A 35 -9.60 16.42 -16.04
N GLU A 36 -9.24 15.18 -16.39
CA GLU A 36 -10.14 14.29 -17.11
C GLU A 36 -11.25 13.76 -16.20
N VAL A 37 -12.50 13.85 -16.65
CA VAL A 37 -13.67 13.30 -15.95
C VAL A 37 -14.35 12.28 -16.86
N LYS A 38 -14.17 10.99 -16.53
CA LYS A 38 -14.77 9.87 -17.25
C LYS A 38 -16.14 9.56 -16.67
N LEU A 39 -17.12 9.35 -17.56
CA LEU A 39 -18.47 8.94 -17.18
C LEU A 39 -18.67 7.48 -17.52
N VAL A 40 -19.20 6.71 -16.59
CA VAL A 40 -19.56 5.29 -16.75
C VAL A 40 -20.94 5.06 -16.14
N ASN A 41 -21.67 4.08 -16.66
CA ASN A 41 -23.06 3.85 -16.23
C ASN A 41 -23.21 2.77 -15.15
N ASN A 42 -22.15 1.98 -14.91
CA ASN A 42 -22.16 0.84 -14.01
C ASN A 42 -20.76 0.53 -13.45
N PHE A 43 -20.71 -0.33 -12.42
CA PHE A 43 -19.47 -0.71 -11.75
C PHE A 43 -18.51 -1.53 -12.63
N ASN A 44 -19.02 -2.39 -13.52
CA ASN A 44 -18.18 -3.24 -14.36
C ASN A 44 -17.38 -2.41 -15.38
N GLU A 45 -18.00 -1.39 -15.99
CA GLU A 45 -17.31 -0.44 -16.87
C GLU A 45 -16.20 0.31 -16.14
N CYS A 46 -16.44 0.72 -14.89
CA CYS A 46 -15.42 1.36 -14.07
C CYS A 46 -14.27 0.40 -13.75
N LEU A 47 -14.57 -0.83 -13.33
CA LEU A 47 -13.54 -1.83 -13.03
C LEU A 47 -12.68 -2.15 -14.25
N ALA A 48 -13.27 -2.25 -15.45
CA ALA A 48 -12.51 -2.40 -16.68
C ALA A 48 -11.58 -1.20 -16.92
N TYR A 49 -12.10 0.02 -16.75
CA TYR A 49 -11.31 1.25 -16.90
C TYR A 49 -10.14 1.34 -15.89
N LEU A 50 -10.36 0.95 -14.64
CA LEU A 50 -9.30 0.89 -13.61
C LEU A 50 -8.29 -0.24 -13.89
N GLY A 51 -8.73 -1.33 -14.50
CA GLY A 51 -7.91 -2.47 -14.90
C GLY A 51 -6.92 -2.15 -16.02
N ASP A 52 -7.27 -1.23 -16.92
CA ASP A 52 -6.39 -0.74 -18.01
C ASP A 52 -5.25 0.18 -17.53
N ARG A 53 -4.92 0.12 -16.22
CA ARG A 53 -3.85 0.87 -15.54
C ARG A 53 -3.93 2.39 -15.69
N LYS A 54 -5.13 2.93 -15.91
CA LYS A 54 -5.36 4.36 -15.80
C LYS A 54 -5.49 4.72 -14.33
N HIS A 55 -4.56 5.52 -13.83
CA HIS A 55 -4.65 6.08 -12.49
C HIS A 55 -5.87 7.00 -12.41
N VAL A 56 -6.66 6.82 -11.36
CA VAL A 56 -7.82 7.65 -11.06
C VAL A 56 -7.64 8.20 -9.65
N ASP A 57 -7.75 9.52 -9.49
CA ASP A 57 -7.62 10.12 -8.16
C ASP A 57 -8.95 10.09 -7.39
N VAL A 58 -10.09 10.24 -8.08
CA VAL A 58 -11.42 10.29 -7.46
C VAL A 58 -12.43 9.40 -8.20
N VAL A 59 -13.16 8.58 -7.46
CA VAL A 59 -14.30 7.79 -7.96
C VAL A 59 -15.56 8.24 -7.26
N PHE A 60 -16.45 8.90 -8.01
CA PHE A 60 -17.77 9.30 -7.54
C PHE A 60 -18.78 8.17 -7.76
N LEU A 61 -19.48 7.79 -6.70
CA LEU A 61 -20.44 6.68 -6.66
C LEU A 61 -21.82 7.21 -6.31
N ALA A 62 -22.80 7.06 -7.20
CA ALA A 62 -24.16 7.48 -6.89
C ALA A 62 -24.77 6.65 -5.74
N ASN A 63 -25.44 7.32 -4.80
CA ASN A 63 -26.11 6.69 -3.65
C ASN A 63 -27.29 5.79 -4.04
N ARG A 64 -27.76 5.85 -5.29
CA ARG A 64 -28.86 5.03 -5.81
C ARG A 64 -28.50 3.55 -6.02
N PHE A 65 -27.21 3.23 -6.07
CA PHE A 65 -26.76 1.83 -6.07
C PHE A 65 -26.93 1.24 -4.67
N SER A 66 -27.13 -0.08 -4.59
CA SER A 66 -27.22 -0.72 -3.28
C SER A 66 -25.90 -0.59 -2.52
N SER A 67 -25.99 -0.43 -1.20
CA SER A 67 -24.81 -0.37 -0.32
C SER A 67 -23.93 -1.61 -0.43
N GLU A 68 -24.52 -2.79 -0.67
CA GLU A 68 -23.79 -4.04 -0.85
C GLU A 68 -22.98 -4.04 -2.15
N ASP A 69 -23.58 -3.56 -3.25
CA ASP A 69 -22.88 -3.49 -4.55
C ASP A 69 -21.76 -2.45 -4.51
N GLN A 70 -22.00 -1.30 -3.89
CA GLN A 70 -20.96 -0.28 -3.65
C GLN A 70 -19.80 -0.86 -2.85
N LYS A 71 -20.08 -1.61 -1.77
CA LYS A 71 -19.05 -2.25 -0.95
C LYS A 71 -18.22 -3.25 -1.75
N LYS A 72 -18.88 -4.14 -2.49
CA LYS A 72 -18.20 -5.12 -3.36
C LYS A 72 -17.36 -4.42 -4.42
N PHE A 73 -17.89 -3.35 -5.02
CA PHE A 73 -17.16 -2.54 -5.99
C PHE A 73 -15.91 -1.90 -5.37
N ILE A 74 -16.03 -1.19 -4.24
CA ILE A 74 -14.88 -0.52 -3.60
C ILE A 74 -13.80 -1.54 -3.21
N GLN A 75 -14.19 -2.67 -2.62
CA GLN A 75 -13.24 -3.74 -2.29
C GLN A 75 -12.49 -4.26 -3.51
N LYS A 76 -13.21 -4.51 -4.61
CA LYS A 76 -12.61 -4.98 -5.85
C LYS A 76 -11.74 -3.91 -6.51
N ALA A 77 -12.20 -2.66 -6.56
CA ALA A 77 -11.47 -1.55 -7.14
C ALA A 77 -10.17 -1.24 -6.38
N LYS A 78 -10.17 -1.34 -5.04
CA LYS A 78 -8.96 -1.21 -4.20
C LYS A 78 -7.92 -2.30 -4.44
N SER A 79 -8.32 -3.45 -4.99
CA SER A 79 -7.38 -4.51 -5.38
C SER A 79 -6.72 -4.30 -6.75
N LEU A 80 -7.15 -3.28 -7.52
CA LEU A 80 -6.61 -2.94 -8.82
C LEU A 80 -5.58 -1.81 -8.70
N ASP A 81 -4.51 -1.87 -9.50
CA ASP A 81 -3.46 -0.85 -9.49
C ASP A 81 -3.97 0.58 -9.72
N GLY A 82 -4.93 0.73 -10.64
CA GLY A 82 -5.54 2.03 -10.96
C GLY A 82 -6.51 2.56 -9.89
N GLY A 83 -6.99 1.71 -8.99
CA GLY A 83 -8.02 2.03 -7.99
C GLY A 83 -7.55 2.00 -6.53
N GLN A 84 -6.37 1.42 -6.25
CA GLN A 84 -5.87 1.29 -4.88
C GLN A 84 -5.63 2.64 -4.18
N ASP A 85 -5.26 3.68 -4.94
CA ASP A 85 -4.97 5.02 -4.39
C ASP A 85 -6.11 6.03 -4.58
N SER A 86 -7.23 5.62 -5.17
CA SER A 86 -8.36 6.51 -5.46
C SER A 86 -9.17 6.83 -4.21
N ALA A 87 -9.65 8.06 -4.09
CA ALA A 87 -10.69 8.40 -3.13
C ALA A 87 -12.08 8.01 -3.65
N TYR A 88 -12.81 7.21 -2.87
CA TYR A 88 -14.17 6.77 -3.19
C TYR A 88 -15.18 7.68 -2.49
N VAL A 89 -15.93 8.46 -3.26
CA VAL A 89 -16.85 9.49 -2.77
C VAL A 89 -18.28 9.11 -3.10
N ILE A 90 -19.15 8.97 -2.10
CA ILE A 90 -20.57 8.71 -2.33
C ILE A 90 -21.30 10.02 -2.63
N VAL A 91 -22.02 10.08 -3.75
CA VAL A 91 -22.84 11.23 -4.16
C VAL A 91 -24.26 11.04 -3.69
N MET A 92 -24.72 11.90 -2.79
CA MET A 92 -26.02 11.78 -2.12
C MET A 92 -26.92 12.97 -2.47
N GLY A 93 -28.23 12.72 -2.58
CA GLY A 93 -29.23 13.79 -2.71
C GLY A 93 -29.47 14.51 -1.38
N THR A 94 -30.11 15.68 -1.43
CA THR A 94 -30.51 16.46 -0.23
C THR A 94 -31.33 15.63 0.76
N ASP A 95 -32.19 14.75 0.26
CA ASP A 95 -33.15 14.01 1.08
C ASP A 95 -32.51 12.83 1.82
N SER A 96 -31.22 12.56 1.56
CA SER A 96 -30.49 11.40 2.07
C SER A 96 -29.54 11.74 3.23
N GLN A 97 -29.59 12.94 3.81
CA GLN A 97 -28.66 13.42 4.86
C GLN A 97 -28.92 12.85 6.26
N ASP A 98 -29.42 11.62 6.37
CA ASP A 98 -29.51 10.97 7.69
C ASP A 98 -28.11 10.60 8.17
N SER A 99 -27.81 10.95 9.42
CA SER A 99 -26.64 10.50 10.17
C SER A 99 -26.38 8.99 10.06
N GLN A 100 -27.44 8.18 9.99
CA GLN A 100 -27.33 6.73 9.78
C GLN A 100 -26.77 6.38 8.40
N ALA A 101 -27.19 7.08 7.34
CA ALA A 101 -26.71 6.86 5.99
C ALA A 101 -25.21 7.21 5.87
N VAL A 102 -24.78 8.29 6.51
CA VAL A 102 -23.36 8.67 6.57
C VAL A 102 -22.53 7.58 7.25
N ALA A 103 -22.98 7.08 8.41
CA ALA A 103 -22.27 6.02 9.13
C ALA A 103 -22.17 4.72 8.32
N GLN A 104 -23.25 4.34 7.61
CA GLN A 104 -23.25 3.17 6.74
C GLN A 104 -22.25 3.32 5.59
N ASN A 105 -22.15 4.51 4.98
CA ASN A 105 -21.20 4.77 3.89
C ASN A 105 -19.73 4.65 4.33
N VAL A 106 -19.42 5.06 5.55
CA VAL A 106 -18.08 4.83 6.13
C VAL A 106 -17.78 3.34 6.26
N LEU A 107 -18.75 2.52 6.70
CA LEU A 107 -18.59 1.06 6.83
C LEU A 107 -18.44 0.34 5.47
N ILE A 108 -18.95 0.94 4.40
CA ILE A 108 -18.81 0.46 3.02
C ILE A 108 -17.38 0.72 2.49
N GLY A 109 -16.62 1.59 3.17
CA GLY A 109 -15.24 1.93 2.83
C GLY A 109 -15.11 3.15 1.93
N ALA A 110 -16.12 4.02 1.91
CA ALA A 110 -16.04 5.34 1.27
C ALA A 110 -15.12 6.27 2.05
N ASP A 111 -14.36 7.09 1.33
CA ASP A 111 -13.42 8.06 1.90
C ASP A 111 -14.09 9.41 2.18
N GLY A 112 -15.23 9.68 1.53
CA GLY A 112 -16.00 10.91 1.72
C GLY A 112 -17.38 10.86 1.05
N PHE A 113 -18.10 11.97 1.15
CA PHE A 113 -19.41 12.15 0.55
C PHE A 113 -19.53 13.52 -0.11
N LEU A 114 -20.37 13.60 -1.14
CA LEU A 114 -20.70 14.82 -1.86
C LEU A 114 -22.22 14.97 -1.91
N LEU A 115 -22.72 16.10 -1.44
CA LEU A 115 -24.15 16.39 -1.37
C LEU A 115 -24.59 17.21 -2.57
N GLU A 116 -25.71 16.83 -3.19
CA GLU A 116 -26.42 17.71 -4.13
C GLU A 116 -27.18 18.80 -3.35
N PRO A 117 -27.24 20.06 -3.84
CA PRO A 117 -26.56 20.59 -5.03
C PRO A 117 -25.05 20.82 -4.78
N PHE A 118 -24.24 20.61 -5.83
CA PHE A 118 -22.78 20.71 -5.73
C PHE A 118 -22.31 22.16 -5.63
N SER A 119 -21.55 22.48 -4.58
CA SER A 119 -20.81 23.73 -4.48
C SER A 119 -19.37 23.54 -4.98
N VAL A 120 -18.77 24.64 -5.44
CA VAL A 120 -17.34 24.69 -5.80
C VAL A 120 -16.47 24.33 -4.59
N ASP A 121 -16.84 24.80 -3.40
CA ASP A 121 -16.11 24.54 -2.16
C ASP A 121 -16.10 23.05 -1.80
N ASN A 122 -17.25 22.38 -1.88
CA ASN A 122 -17.35 20.94 -1.61
C ASN A 122 -16.47 20.15 -2.60
N LEU A 123 -16.48 20.52 -3.88
CA LEU A 123 -15.64 19.87 -4.89
C LEU A 123 -14.15 20.11 -4.66
N LEU A 124 -13.75 21.30 -4.20
CA LEU A 124 -12.38 21.57 -3.78
C LEU A 124 -11.99 20.72 -2.56
N GLU A 125 -12.89 20.54 -1.60
CA GLU A 125 -12.65 19.64 -0.46
C GLU A 125 -12.44 18.20 -0.91
N ILE A 126 -13.21 17.72 -1.90
CA ILE A 126 -12.99 16.39 -2.49
C ILE A 126 -11.59 16.26 -3.10
N THR A 127 -11.06 17.30 -3.78
CA THR A 127 -9.69 17.24 -4.32
C THR A 127 -8.63 17.16 -3.21
N ARG A 128 -8.84 17.85 -2.09
CA ARG A 128 -7.95 17.79 -0.92
C ARG A 128 -8.02 16.41 -0.26
N LEU A 129 -9.23 15.84 -0.15
CA LEU A 129 -9.44 14.48 0.32
C LEU A 129 -8.70 13.47 -0.56
N ALA A 130 -8.81 13.59 -1.89
CA ALA A 130 -8.12 12.73 -2.84
C ALA A 130 -6.59 12.78 -2.66
N ALA A 131 -6.05 13.99 -2.53
CA ALA A 131 -4.62 14.20 -2.27
C ALA A 131 -4.18 13.52 -0.96
N ARG A 132 -4.99 13.65 0.10
CA ARG A 132 -4.72 13.03 1.40
C ARG A 132 -4.74 11.51 1.30
N VAL A 133 -5.79 10.93 0.72
CA VAL A 133 -5.95 9.48 0.55
C VAL A 133 -4.80 8.89 -0.26
N LYS A 134 -4.44 9.52 -1.38
CA LYS A 134 -3.32 9.12 -2.22
C LYS A 134 -2.00 9.11 -1.45
N ARG A 135 -1.75 10.14 -0.64
CA ARG A 135 -0.55 10.24 0.21
C ARG A 135 -0.53 9.16 1.29
N GLU A 136 -1.63 8.99 2.03
CA GLU A 136 -1.76 8.00 3.10
C GLU A 136 -1.55 6.58 2.57
N ARG A 137 -2.18 6.23 1.44
CA ARG A 137 -2.03 4.89 0.85
C ARG A 137 -0.66 4.65 0.20
N SER A 138 -0.05 5.69 -0.40
CA SER A 138 1.36 5.59 -0.83
C SER A 138 2.27 5.31 0.36
N PHE A 139 2.09 6.05 1.45
CA PHE A 139 2.84 5.88 2.68
C PHE A 139 2.66 4.49 3.28
N GLU A 140 1.43 3.96 3.35
CA GLU A 140 1.16 2.61 3.85
C GLU A 140 1.87 1.53 3.02
N ARG A 141 1.89 1.66 1.69
CA ARG A 141 2.60 0.71 0.81
C ARG A 141 4.11 0.79 0.97
N GLU A 142 4.66 2.00 1.00
CA GLU A 142 6.09 2.21 1.27
C GLU A 142 6.47 1.65 2.63
N ALA A 143 5.67 1.93 3.66
CA ALA A 143 5.86 1.40 5.00
C ALA A 143 5.79 -0.14 5.01
N ALA A 144 4.89 -0.76 4.25
CA ALA A 144 4.81 -2.22 4.13
C ALA A 144 6.06 -2.82 3.48
N ALA A 145 6.56 -2.22 2.40
CA ALA A 145 7.79 -2.65 1.74
C ALA A 145 9.01 -2.53 2.66
N ILE A 146 9.15 -1.37 3.33
CA ILE A 146 10.19 -1.13 4.34
C ILE A 146 10.09 -2.16 5.47
N ARG A 147 8.89 -2.48 5.93
CA ARG A 147 8.67 -3.46 7.02
C ARG A 147 9.17 -4.85 6.66
N ILE A 148 9.04 -5.26 5.39
CA ILE A 148 9.60 -6.53 4.91
C ILE A 148 11.13 -6.49 4.99
N LEU A 149 11.76 -5.43 4.49
CA LEU A 149 13.22 -5.28 4.53
C LEU A 149 13.76 -5.25 5.96
N VAL A 150 13.10 -4.53 6.87
CA VAL A 150 13.52 -4.43 8.29
C VAL A 150 13.46 -5.81 8.95
N LYS A 151 12.42 -6.59 8.68
CA LYS A 151 12.31 -7.97 9.19
C LYS A 151 13.44 -8.87 8.67
N ASP A 152 13.85 -8.68 7.43
CA ASP A 152 14.96 -9.44 6.87
C ASP A 152 16.31 -9.01 7.47
N VAL A 153 16.52 -7.72 7.73
CA VAL A 153 17.68 -7.24 8.50
C VAL A 153 17.74 -7.89 9.88
N ILE A 154 16.64 -7.86 10.64
CA ILE A 154 16.58 -8.46 11.99
C ILE A 154 16.98 -9.95 11.91
N LYS A 155 16.39 -10.71 11.00
CA LYS A 155 16.73 -12.13 10.81
C LYS A 155 18.19 -12.35 10.44
N GLN A 156 18.77 -11.52 9.56
CA GLN A 156 20.18 -11.66 9.17
C GLN A 156 21.13 -11.29 10.31
N VAL A 157 20.79 -10.28 11.12
CA VAL A 157 21.55 -9.92 12.32
C VAL A 157 21.54 -11.08 13.32
N ASP A 158 20.37 -11.64 13.62
CA ASP A 158 20.23 -12.80 14.51
C ASP A 158 21.03 -14.01 14.00
N ARG A 159 21.00 -14.26 12.68
CA ARG A 159 21.77 -15.32 12.04
C ARG A 159 23.28 -15.10 12.18
N CYS A 160 23.76 -13.88 11.90
CA CYS A 160 25.18 -13.55 12.03
C CYS A 160 25.67 -13.68 13.47
N TRP A 161 24.85 -13.23 14.43
CA TRP A 161 25.13 -13.39 15.85
C TRP A 161 25.22 -14.86 16.25
N PHE A 162 24.25 -15.69 15.82
CA PHE A 162 24.25 -17.13 16.10
C PHE A 162 25.48 -17.85 15.52
N LEU A 163 25.87 -17.54 14.28
CA LEU A 163 27.05 -18.11 13.64
C LEU A 163 28.32 -17.72 14.38
N LYS A 164 28.49 -16.43 14.67
CA LYS A 164 29.67 -15.92 15.38
C LYS A 164 29.81 -16.55 16.75
N ARG A 165 28.68 -16.75 17.43
CA ARG A 165 28.61 -17.38 18.74
C ARG A 165 28.99 -18.86 18.71
N CYS A 166 28.59 -19.58 17.66
CA CYS A 166 28.97 -20.99 17.48
C CYS A 166 30.39 -21.18 16.93
N ASP A 167 31.18 -20.09 16.85
CA ASP A 167 32.53 -20.03 16.30
C ASP A 167 32.61 -20.41 14.80
N PHE A 168 31.52 -20.16 14.07
CA PHE A 168 31.48 -20.25 12.60
C PHE A 168 31.82 -18.91 11.95
N ASP A 169 32.25 -18.97 10.69
CA ASP A 169 32.53 -17.78 9.87
C ASP A 169 31.21 -17.08 9.43
N PRO A 170 30.94 -15.84 9.88
CA PRO A 170 29.75 -15.08 9.50
C PRO A 170 29.93 -14.27 8.20
N SER A 171 31.07 -14.37 7.50
CA SER A 171 31.41 -13.47 6.38
C SER A 171 30.34 -13.39 5.29
N GLN A 172 29.71 -14.51 4.92
CA GLN A 172 28.61 -14.50 3.95
C GLN A 172 27.35 -13.81 4.48
N GLY A 173 27.05 -13.97 5.77
CA GLY A 173 25.92 -13.31 6.44
C GLY A 173 26.11 -11.79 6.44
N PHE A 174 27.30 -11.30 6.77
CA PHE A 174 27.62 -9.87 6.70
C PHE A 174 27.57 -9.33 5.27
N LYS A 175 27.99 -10.11 4.27
CA LYS A 175 27.86 -9.71 2.87
C LYS A 175 26.39 -9.56 2.46
N LYS A 176 25.51 -10.50 2.83
CA LYS A 176 24.06 -10.42 2.57
C LYS A 176 23.42 -9.25 3.33
N LEU A 177 23.82 -9.04 4.59
CA LEU A 177 23.36 -7.89 5.38
C LEU A 177 23.76 -6.56 4.73
N GLY A 178 25.00 -6.42 4.26
CA GLY A 178 25.47 -5.24 3.53
C GLY A 178 24.63 -4.95 2.30
N GLN A 179 24.29 -5.96 1.49
CA GLN A 179 23.42 -5.82 0.33
C GLN A 179 22.00 -5.34 0.70
N ILE A 180 21.41 -5.86 1.77
CA ILE A 180 20.10 -5.42 2.24
C ILE A 180 20.16 -3.97 2.74
N CYS A 181 21.23 -3.60 3.45
CA CYS A 181 21.46 -2.23 3.90
C CYS A 181 21.67 -1.24 2.74
N GLU A 182 22.30 -1.66 1.64
CA GLU A 182 22.43 -0.85 0.42
C GLU A 182 21.07 -0.50 -0.17
N MET A 183 20.12 -1.45 -0.20
CA MET A 183 18.74 -1.19 -0.66
C MET A 183 18.06 -0.09 0.17
N PHE A 184 18.35 0.03 1.47
CA PHE A 184 17.76 1.09 2.30
C PHE A 184 18.23 2.50 1.93
N ASN A 185 19.46 2.64 1.42
CA ASN A 185 19.97 3.94 1.01
C ASN A 185 19.18 4.53 -0.17
N GLU A 186 18.53 3.68 -0.98
CA GLU A 186 17.66 4.11 -2.07
C GLU A 186 16.32 4.67 -1.57
N PHE A 187 15.75 4.08 -0.51
CA PHE A 187 14.46 4.52 0.07
C PHE A 187 14.57 5.76 0.97
N ALA A 188 15.71 5.95 1.63
CA ALA A 188 15.91 6.98 2.64
C ALA A 188 15.69 8.42 2.14
N ASN A 189 15.87 8.67 0.85
CA ASN A 189 15.79 10.03 0.29
C ASN A 189 14.36 10.56 0.12
N ASN A 190 13.36 9.69 0.02
CA ASN A 190 11.96 10.09 -0.26
C ASN A 190 10.98 9.75 0.87
N SER A 191 11.31 8.75 1.71
CA SER A 191 10.35 8.15 2.65
C SER A 191 10.93 7.98 4.06
N TRP A 192 11.80 8.91 4.47
CA TRP A 192 12.51 8.85 5.76
C TRP A 192 11.58 8.72 6.98
N ASP A 193 10.44 9.42 6.96
CA ASP A 193 9.46 9.36 8.05
C ASP A 193 8.82 7.96 8.16
N ALA A 194 8.47 7.35 7.02
CA ALA A 194 7.96 5.99 6.98
C ALA A 194 9.02 5.00 7.49
N TYR A 195 10.26 5.20 7.07
CA TYR A 195 11.39 4.39 7.48
C TYR A 195 11.61 4.39 8.99
N ILE A 196 11.75 5.57 9.62
CA ILE A 196 11.97 5.67 11.07
C ILE A 196 10.81 5.04 11.83
N THR A 197 9.57 5.34 11.43
CA THR A 197 8.37 4.82 12.10
C THR A 197 8.35 3.30 12.09
N VAL A 198 8.56 2.68 10.93
CA VAL A 198 8.57 1.22 10.78
C VAL A 198 9.75 0.59 11.54
N LEU A 199 10.92 1.22 11.48
CA LEU A 199 12.11 0.72 12.16
C LEU A 199 11.89 0.69 13.68
N CYS A 200 11.43 1.80 14.28
CA CYS A 200 11.12 1.84 15.70
C CYS A 200 10.08 0.77 16.10
N ASP A 201 9.00 0.64 15.31
CA ASP A 201 7.94 -0.33 15.58
C ASP A 201 8.44 -1.78 15.56
N GLU A 202 9.19 -2.17 14.52
CA GLU A 202 9.66 -3.54 14.36
C GLU A 202 10.79 -3.89 15.33
N PHE A 203 11.72 -2.96 15.59
CA PHE A 203 12.77 -3.20 16.59
C PHE A 203 12.21 -3.33 18.00
N ASN A 204 11.19 -2.55 18.38
CA ASN A 204 10.54 -2.67 19.68
C ASN A 204 9.79 -4.00 19.86
N LYS A 205 9.35 -4.62 18.75
CA LYS A 205 8.68 -5.93 18.74
C LYS A 205 9.64 -7.09 18.55
N ALA A 206 10.86 -6.82 18.08
CA ALA A 206 11.84 -7.85 17.83
C ALA A 206 12.12 -8.61 19.13
N PRO A 207 12.13 -9.95 19.10
CA PRO A 207 12.51 -10.70 20.28
C PRO A 207 13.93 -10.29 20.66
N VAL A 208 14.14 -9.97 21.94
CA VAL A 208 15.51 -9.87 22.47
C VAL A 208 16.14 -11.23 22.19
N ALA A 209 17.23 -11.25 21.41
CA ALA A 209 17.95 -12.49 21.10
C ALA A 209 18.15 -13.24 22.41
N SER A 210 17.41 -14.34 22.59
CA SER A 210 17.46 -15.06 23.84
C SER A 210 18.88 -15.59 23.96
N GLY A 211 19.57 -15.13 25.00
CA GLY A 211 20.79 -15.77 25.46
C GLY A 211 20.52 -17.27 25.63
N PRO A 212 21.55 -18.12 25.67
CA PRO A 212 21.31 -19.55 25.80
C PRO A 212 20.43 -19.80 27.03
N GLU A 213 19.27 -20.41 26.85
CA GLU A 213 18.68 -21.16 27.96
C GLU A 213 19.57 -22.39 28.17
N LYS A 214 20.62 -22.17 28.98
CA LYS A 214 21.58 -23.14 29.51
C LYS A 214 22.48 -23.79 28.46
N ASP A 215 23.74 -23.98 28.81
CA ASP A 215 24.68 -24.83 28.08
C ASP A 215 24.09 -26.24 27.95
N TYR A 216 23.40 -26.50 26.85
CA TYR A 216 22.90 -27.83 26.53
C TYR A 216 24.09 -28.69 26.06
N GLN A 217 24.80 -29.29 27.00
CA GLN A 217 25.95 -30.19 26.75
C GLN A 217 25.56 -31.53 26.09
N GLY A 218 24.27 -31.75 25.78
CA GLY A 218 23.73 -33.08 25.47
C GLY A 218 23.66 -33.49 24.00
N VAL A 219 24.01 -32.63 23.05
CA VAL A 219 23.93 -33.00 21.62
C VAL A 219 25.24 -33.65 21.18
N SER A 220 25.19 -34.97 20.91
CA SER A 220 26.30 -35.74 20.30
C SER A 220 26.95 -34.96 19.15
N ALA A 221 28.29 -34.96 19.08
CA ALA A 221 29.06 -34.32 17.99
C ALA A 221 28.56 -34.69 16.58
N ARG A 222 27.93 -35.87 16.44
CA ARG A 222 27.33 -36.34 15.19
C ARG A 222 26.07 -35.57 14.79
N VAL A 223 25.25 -35.16 15.75
CA VAL A 223 24.05 -34.33 15.52
C VAL A 223 24.46 -32.89 15.24
N LYS A 224 25.48 -32.37 15.95
CA LYS A 224 26.08 -31.06 15.64
C LYS A 224 26.55 -31.00 14.18
N LYS A 225 27.31 -32.01 13.74
CA LYS A 225 27.79 -32.14 12.35
C LYS A 225 26.66 -32.28 11.31
N ARG A 226 25.54 -32.94 11.67
CA ARG A 226 24.35 -33.04 10.80
C ARG A 226 23.59 -31.72 10.70
N MET A 227 23.46 -30.99 11.79
CA MET A 227 22.86 -29.65 11.80
C MET A 227 23.72 -28.67 11.01
N GLU A 228 25.04 -28.71 11.19
CA GLU A 228 26.02 -27.92 10.42
C GLU A 228 25.87 -28.16 8.92
N ALA A 229 25.88 -29.43 8.49
CA ALA A 229 25.71 -29.78 7.08
C ALA A 229 24.35 -29.31 6.52
N LYS A 230 23.28 -29.38 7.32
CA LYS A 230 21.96 -28.91 6.90
C LYS A 230 21.91 -27.39 6.75
N LEU A 231 22.47 -26.65 7.72
CA LEU A 231 22.52 -25.18 7.68
C LEU A 231 23.36 -24.67 6.50
N LEU A 232 24.48 -25.31 6.21
CA LEU A 232 25.34 -24.95 5.08
C LEU A 232 24.65 -25.26 3.74
N ALA A 233 23.96 -26.41 3.65
CA ALA A 233 23.20 -26.78 2.47
C ALA A 233 22.02 -25.83 2.22
N ASP A 234 21.30 -25.45 3.28
CA ASP A 234 20.22 -24.45 3.19
C ASP A 234 20.77 -23.08 2.75
N MET A 235 21.98 -22.68 3.20
CA MET A 235 22.64 -21.45 2.73
C MET A 235 22.98 -21.49 1.24
N GLN A 236 23.55 -22.59 0.78
CA GLN A 236 23.92 -22.75 -0.62
C GLN A 236 22.66 -22.79 -1.50
N ALA A 237 21.63 -23.52 -1.07
CA ALA A 237 20.35 -23.58 -1.78
C ALA A 237 19.65 -22.21 -1.85
N GLU A 238 19.67 -21.43 -0.77
CA GLU A 238 19.12 -20.07 -0.73
C GLU A 238 19.90 -19.13 -1.66
N ALA A 239 21.24 -19.21 -1.66
CA ALA A 239 22.09 -18.42 -2.54
C ALA A 239 21.89 -18.77 -4.02
N GLU A 240 21.81 -20.05 -4.37
CA GLU A 240 21.52 -20.53 -5.73
C GLU A 240 20.11 -20.14 -6.20
N ALA A 241 19.12 -20.16 -5.29
CA ALA A 241 17.77 -19.72 -5.59
C ALA A 241 17.69 -18.22 -5.85
N ASP A 242 18.38 -17.41 -5.04
CA ASP A 242 18.47 -15.96 -5.22
C ASP A 242 19.20 -15.62 -6.55
N GLU A 243 20.25 -16.36 -6.91
CA GLU A 243 20.97 -16.19 -8.17
C GLU A 243 20.12 -16.58 -9.39
N ARG A 244 19.35 -17.67 -9.31
CA ARG A 244 18.37 -18.03 -10.34
C ARG A 244 17.26 -16.99 -10.51
N ARG A 245 16.76 -16.41 -9.41
CA ARG A 245 15.74 -15.35 -9.48
C ARG A 245 16.27 -14.11 -10.21
N ARG A 246 17.51 -13.71 -9.92
CA ARG A 246 18.18 -12.61 -10.63
C ARG A 246 18.37 -12.88 -12.12
N GLN A 247 18.70 -14.11 -12.52
CA GLN A 247 18.86 -14.48 -13.94
C GLN A 247 17.54 -14.50 -14.72
N LEU A 248 16.41 -14.72 -14.03
CA LEU A 248 15.08 -14.80 -14.65
C LEU A 248 14.37 -13.45 -14.75
N GLY A 249 14.94 -12.37 -14.18
CA GLY A 249 14.34 -11.03 -14.24
C GLY A 249 12.96 -10.94 -13.59
N VAL A 250 12.67 -11.81 -12.63
CA VAL A 250 11.46 -11.78 -11.81
C VAL A 250 11.81 -11.02 -10.54
N ASP A 251 11.68 -9.69 -10.60
CA ASP A 251 11.65 -8.83 -9.41
C ASP A 251 10.25 -8.85 -8.77
#